data_AF-A0A6B3IRK0-F1
#
_entry.id   AF-A0A6B3IRK0-F1
#
_cell.length_a   1.000
_cell.length_b   1.000
_cell.length_c   1.000
_cell.angle_alpha   90.00
_cell.angle_beta   90.00
_cell.angle_gamma   90.00
#
_symmetry.space_group_name_H-M   'P 1'
#
loop_
_entity.id
_entity.type
_entity.pdbx_description
1 polymer ?
#
loop_
_entity_poly.entity_id
_entity_poly.type
_entity_poly.pdbx_seq_one_letter_code
_entity_poly.pdbx_strand_id
1 'polypeptide(L)'
;AYAEELFGPAAVIYRVQDEDEAIALANDSQYGLGGSVFCADVERGRRVAERVETGMVWVNHPTSTQPDLPFGGIKRSGYGRELSKLGMQEFVNRKLVRVLPPDAELSGIAG
;
A
#
# COMPACT_ATOMS: atom_id res chain seq x y z
N ALA A 1 6.43 -15.67 17.06
CA ALA A 1 5.99 -15.96 15.68
C ALA A 1 4.82 -15.08 15.23
N TYR A 2 3.73 -14.91 16.00
CA TYR A 2 2.58 -14.09 15.56
C TYR A 2 2.95 -12.66 15.13
N ALA A 3 3.82 -12.00 15.89
CA ALA A 3 4.19 -10.59 15.67
C ALA A 3 5.55 -10.40 14.95
N GLU A 4 6.24 -11.49 14.59
CA GLU A 4 7.60 -11.44 14.05
C GLU A 4 7.69 -12.19 12.72
N GLU A 5 8.45 -11.64 11.79
CA GLU A 5 8.65 -12.24 10.48
C GLU A 5 9.61 -13.44 10.57
N LEU A 6 9.15 -14.62 10.15
CA LEU A 6 9.92 -15.86 10.28
C LEU A 6 11.05 -15.99 9.24
N PHE A 7 10.92 -15.35 8.07
CA PHE A 7 11.87 -15.44 6.94
C PHE A 7 12.30 -16.87 6.55
N GLY A 8 11.47 -17.86 6.85
CA GLY A 8 11.69 -19.27 6.54
C GLY A 8 10.43 -19.92 5.98
N PRO A 9 10.50 -21.18 5.53
CA PRO A 9 9.37 -21.91 4.93
C PRO A 9 8.38 -22.37 6.01
N ALA A 10 7.78 -21.42 6.73
CA ALA A 10 6.85 -21.64 7.82
C ALA A 10 5.65 -20.69 7.68
N ALA A 11 4.45 -21.21 7.88
CA ALA A 11 3.20 -20.46 7.86
C ALA A 11 2.43 -20.70 9.16
N VAL A 12 1.68 -19.69 9.60
CA VAL A 12 0.77 -19.80 10.74
C VAL A 12 -0.66 -19.69 10.22
N ILE A 13 -1.52 -20.62 10.62
CA ILE A 13 -2.91 -20.68 10.18
C ILE A 13 -3.81 -20.27 11.32
N TYR A 14 -4.66 -19.28 11.07
CA TYR A 14 -5.68 -18.81 11.99
C TYR A 14 -7.06 -19.16 11.44
N ARG A 15 -7.97 -19.53 12.34
CA ARG A 15 -9.39 -19.66 12.03
C ARG A 15 -10.12 -18.49 12.68
N VAL A 16 -10.93 -17.80 11.89
CA VAL A 16 -11.80 -16.71 12.32
C VAL A 16 -13.25 -17.06 12.00
N GLN A 17 -14.18 -16.41 12.68
CA GLN A 17 -15.61 -16.68 12.57
C GLN A 17 -16.24 -15.97 11.37
N ASP A 18 -15.75 -14.78 11.06
CA ASP A 18 -16.31 -13.93 10.01
C ASP A 18 -15.26 -13.03 9.35
N GLU A 19 -15.75 -12.19 8.44
CA GLU A 19 -14.95 -11.28 7.63
C GLU A 19 -14.35 -10.12 8.44
N ASP A 20 -15.09 -9.61 9.42
CA ASP A 20 -14.63 -8.48 10.23
C ASP A 20 -13.51 -8.91 11.17
N GLU A 21 -13.62 -10.12 11.75
CA GLU A 21 -12.54 -10.74 12.53
C GLU A 21 -11.31 -11.05 11.65
N ALA A 22 -11.51 -11.51 10.40
CA ALA A 22 -10.40 -11.71 9.46
C ALA A 22 -9.61 -10.43 9.21
N ILE A 23 -10.31 -9.32 8.99
CA ILE A 23 -9.72 -8.01 8.70
C ILE A 23 -9.03 -7.45 9.94
N ALA A 24 -9.67 -7.55 11.11
CA ALA A 24 -9.07 -7.13 12.38
C ALA A 24 -7.76 -7.89 12.65
N LEU A 25 -7.76 -9.21 12.46
CA LEU A 25 -6.57 -10.05 12.62
C LEU A 25 -5.48 -9.70 11.60
N ALA A 26 -5.84 -9.48 10.33
CA ALA A 26 -4.88 -9.09 9.30
C ALA A 26 -4.23 -7.72 9.57
N ASN A 27 -4.99 -6.80 10.15
CA ASN A 27 -4.53 -5.44 10.47
C ASN A 27 -3.79 -5.36 11.82
N ASP A 28 -3.92 -6.36 12.69
CA ASP A 28 -3.16 -6.52 13.95
C ASP A 28 -1.71 -6.97 13.69
N SER A 29 -1.03 -6.22 12.83
CA SER A 29 0.38 -6.34 12.52
C SER A 29 1.01 -4.95 12.51
N GLN A 30 2.23 -4.87 13.03
CA GLN A 30 3.04 -3.66 12.93
C GLN A 30 3.57 -3.43 11.50
N TYR A 31 3.45 -4.45 10.64
CA TYR A 31 3.88 -4.46 9.26
C TYR A 31 2.67 -4.32 8.33
N GLY A 32 2.93 -3.91 7.09
CA GLY A 32 1.89 -3.65 6.09
C GLY A 32 2.47 -3.62 4.67
N LEU A 33 3.29 -4.62 4.30
CA LEU A 33 3.91 -4.67 2.97
C LEU A 33 2.88 -5.03 1.90
N GLY A 34 2.39 -6.27 1.91
CA GLY A 34 1.32 -6.69 1.03
C GLY A 34 0.63 -7.96 1.51
N GLY A 35 -0.47 -8.32 0.84
CA GLY A 35 -1.27 -9.47 1.18
C GLY A 35 -2.07 -10.02 0.01
N SER A 36 -2.83 -11.08 0.27
CA SER A 36 -3.71 -11.69 -0.73
C SER A 36 -5.04 -12.09 -0.11
N VAL A 37 -6.13 -11.87 -0.85
CA VAL A 37 -7.48 -12.32 -0.49
C VAL A 37 -7.93 -13.35 -1.52
N PHE A 38 -8.26 -14.55 -1.06
CA PHE A 38 -8.82 -15.60 -1.92
C PHE A 38 -10.31 -15.74 -1.64
N CYS A 39 -11.15 -15.43 -2.62
CA CYS A 39 -12.61 -15.46 -2.51
C CYS A 39 -13.25 -15.79 -3.86
N ALA A 40 -14.25 -16.68 -3.86
CA ALA A 40 -15.01 -17.01 -5.07
C ALA A 40 -15.88 -15.83 -5.55
N ASP A 41 -16.42 -15.03 -4.61
CA ASP A 41 -17.06 -13.76 -4.91
C ASP A 41 -15.98 -12.67 -4.99
N VAL A 42 -15.64 -12.28 -6.22
CA VAL A 42 -14.59 -11.30 -6.50
C VAL A 42 -14.91 -9.92 -5.91
N GLU A 43 -16.18 -9.51 -5.95
CA GLU A 43 -16.58 -8.21 -5.38
C GLU A 43 -16.47 -8.22 -3.85
N ARG A 44 -16.79 -9.36 -3.22
CA ARG A 44 -16.51 -9.55 -1.80
C ARG A 44 -15.02 -9.54 -1.51
N GLY A 45 -14.22 -10.27 -2.29
CA GLY A 45 -12.77 -10.27 -2.17
C GLY A 45 -12.16 -8.86 -2.28
N ARG A 46 -12.66 -8.04 -3.21
CA ARG A 46 -12.26 -6.64 -3.37
C ARG A 46 -12.62 -5.80 -2.14
N ARG A 47 -13.84 -5.91 -1.61
CA ARG A 47 -14.25 -5.17 -0.38
C ARG A 47 -13.40 -5.52 0.83
N VAL A 48 -13.01 -6.80 0.97
CA VAL A 48 -12.07 -7.22 2.02
C VAL A 48 -10.69 -6.61 1.78
N ALA A 49 -10.16 -6.72 0.56
CA ALA A 49 -8.85 -6.19 0.19
C ALA A 49 -8.72 -4.69 0.47
N GLU A 50 -9.76 -3.90 0.19
CA GLU A 50 -9.81 -2.45 0.44
C GLU A 50 -9.72 -2.08 1.94
N ARG A 51 -10.06 -3.01 2.83
CA ARG A 51 -10.03 -2.82 4.29
C ARG A 51 -8.74 -3.32 4.95
N VAL A 52 -7.88 -4.01 4.21
CA VAL A 52 -6.59 -4.51 4.72
C VAL A 52 -5.53 -3.41 4.63
N GLU A 53 -4.94 -3.06 5.77
CA GLU A 53 -3.95 -1.99 5.91
C GLU A 53 -2.56 -2.44 5.44
N THR A 54 -2.39 -2.56 4.14
CA THR A 54 -1.12 -2.89 3.49
C THR A 54 -0.86 -1.98 2.30
N GLY A 55 0.36 -1.98 1.79
CA GLY A 55 0.70 -1.22 0.59
C GLY A 55 0.13 -1.81 -0.70
N MET A 56 -0.12 -3.13 -0.74
CA MET A 56 -0.57 -3.86 -1.92
C MET A 56 -1.40 -5.08 -1.53
N VAL A 57 -2.51 -5.33 -2.21
CA VAL A 57 -3.29 -6.56 -2.03
C VAL A 57 -3.65 -7.16 -3.38
N TRP A 58 -3.53 -8.47 -3.48
CA TRP A 58 -3.96 -9.25 -4.64
C TRP A 58 -5.26 -10.00 -4.32
N VAL A 59 -6.20 -10.05 -5.26
CA VAL A 59 -7.40 -10.86 -5.13
C VAL A 59 -7.26 -12.09 -6.03
N ASN A 60 -7.42 -13.29 -5.45
CA ASN A 60 -7.30 -14.59 -6.12
C ASN A 60 -5.94 -14.85 -6.80
N HIS A 61 -4.88 -14.21 -6.31
CA HIS A 61 -3.52 -14.44 -6.76
C HIS A 61 -2.56 -14.23 -5.58
N PRO A 62 -1.47 -15.02 -5.47
CA PRO A 62 -0.41 -14.73 -4.50
C PRO A 62 0.20 -13.34 -4.75
N THR A 63 0.73 -12.71 -3.72
CA THR A 63 1.45 -11.45 -3.89
C THR A 63 2.58 -11.59 -4.91
N SER A 64 2.63 -10.67 -5.88
CA SER A 64 3.64 -10.64 -6.94
C SER A 64 4.12 -9.22 -7.21
N THR A 65 5.08 -9.08 -8.12
CA THR A 65 5.68 -7.81 -8.53
C THR A 65 5.82 -7.74 -10.04
N GLN A 66 5.61 -6.55 -10.61
CA GLN A 66 5.77 -6.26 -12.04
C GLN A 66 6.35 -4.85 -12.22
N PRO A 67 7.16 -4.60 -13.27
CA PRO A 67 7.85 -3.31 -13.44
C PRO A 67 6.91 -2.10 -13.50
N ASP A 68 5.68 -2.28 -13.96
CA ASP A 68 4.66 -1.25 -14.14
C ASP A 68 3.73 -1.07 -12.93
N LEU A 69 3.76 -1.99 -11.96
CA LEU A 69 2.97 -1.91 -10.73
C LEU A 69 3.81 -1.31 -9.59
N PRO A 70 3.29 -0.33 -8.83
CA PRO A 70 4.02 0.23 -7.71
C PRO A 70 4.15 -0.79 -6.58
N PHE A 71 5.34 -0.88 -5.99
CA PHE A 71 5.65 -1.78 -4.88
C PHE A 71 6.04 -1.00 -3.62
N GLY A 72 5.67 -1.49 -2.44
CA GLY A 72 6.11 -0.91 -1.17
C GLY A 72 5.10 -1.13 -0.07
N GLY A 73 5.50 -0.93 1.18
CA GLY A 73 4.64 -1.12 2.34
C GLY A 73 4.14 0.19 2.96
N ILE A 74 3.35 0.02 4.01
CA ILE A 74 3.01 1.06 4.98
C ILE A 74 3.45 0.62 6.40
N LYS A 75 3.17 1.41 7.43
CA LYS A 75 3.56 1.12 8.82
C LYS A 75 5.08 0.91 8.93
N ARG A 76 5.53 -0.15 9.63
CA ARG A 76 6.95 -0.49 9.75
C ARG A 76 7.52 -1.20 8.52
N SER A 77 6.72 -1.44 7.48
CA SER A 77 7.20 -2.02 6.21
C SER A 77 7.81 -1.00 5.25
N GLY A 78 7.72 0.31 5.57
CA GLY A 78 8.44 1.36 4.83
C GLY A 78 7.59 2.57 4.49
N TYR A 79 8.23 3.48 3.74
CA TYR A 79 7.65 4.71 3.20
C TYR A 79 8.04 4.86 1.73
N GLY A 80 7.23 5.57 0.94
CA GLY A 80 7.43 5.72 -0.50
C GLY A 80 6.99 4.49 -1.29
N ARG A 81 7.30 4.47 -2.59
CA ARG A 81 7.04 3.35 -3.49
C ARG A 81 8.26 3.09 -4.37
N GLU A 82 8.47 1.84 -4.74
CA GLU A 82 9.41 1.40 -5.76
C GLU A 82 8.64 0.94 -7.02
N LEU A 83 9.37 0.72 -8.12
CA LEU A 83 8.82 0.34 -9.42
C LEU A 83 7.81 1.35 -9.99
N SER A 84 7.27 1.07 -11.17
CA SER A 84 6.33 1.94 -11.87
C SER A 84 6.84 3.38 -12.03
N LYS A 85 5.95 4.29 -12.41
CA LYS A 85 6.22 5.71 -12.46
C LYS A 85 6.45 6.30 -11.06
N LEU A 86 5.82 5.75 -10.03
CA LEU A 86 5.93 6.26 -8.66
C LEU A 86 7.34 6.08 -8.11
N GLY A 87 7.94 4.90 -8.25
CA GLY A 87 9.31 4.65 -7.82
C GLY A 87 10.34 5.43 -8.61
N MET A 88 10.13 5.65 -9.91
CA MET A 88 11.01 6.54 -10.69
C MET A 88 11.01 7.97 -10.13
N GLN A 89 9.90 8.44 -9.57
CA GLN A 89 9.80 9.78 -8.99
C GLN A 89 10.55 9.94 -7.67
N GLU A 90 10.95 8.86 -7.01
CA GLU A 90 11.77 8.93 -5.78
C GLU A 90 13.24 9.30 -6.08
N PHE A 91 13.67 9.20 -7.34
CA PHE A 91 15.04 9.50 -7.78
C PHE A 91 15.18 10.81 -8.57
N VAL A 92 14.15 11.68 -8.57
CA VAL A 92 14.16 12.94 -9.31
C VAL A 92 13.97 14.16 -8.40
N ASN A 93 14.57 15.28 -8.78
CA ASN A 93 14.35 16.56 -8.08
C ASN A 93 13.20 17.33 -8.73
N ARG A 94 12.16 17.66 -7.94
CA ARG A 94 11.02 18.47 -8.40
C ARG A 94 11.33 19.95 -8.21
N LYS A 95 11.12 20.76 -9.26
CA LYS A 95 11.31 22.22 -9.23
C LYS A 95 10.02 22.94 -9.59
N LEU A 96 9.52 23.78 -8.69
CA LEU A 96 8.45 24.73 -8.98
C LEU A 96 9.04 25.98 -9.64
N VAL A 97 8.49 26.37 -10.79
CA VAL A 97 8.76 27.66 -11.43
C VAL A 97 7.41 28.35 -11.65
N ARG A 98 7.20 29.47 -10.97
CA ARG A 98 6.02 30.33 -11.16
C ARG A 98 6.48 31.61 -11.84
N VAL A 99 5.82 31.96 -12.95
CA VAL A 99 6.06 33.22 -13.67
C VAL A 99 4.89 34.14 -13.39
N LEU A 100 5.19 35.39 -13.02
CA LEU A 100 4.22 36.43 -12.77
C LEU A 100 4.51 37.62 -13.70
N PRO A 101 3.48 38.36 -14.14
CA PRO A 101 3.67 39.68 -14.71
C PRO A 101 4.46 40.60 -13.77
N PRO A 102 5.26 41.55 -14.27
CA PRO A 102 6.05 42.48 -13.44
C PRO A 102 5.21 43.31 -12.46
N ASP A 103 3.93 43.51 -12.77
CA ASP A 103 2.95 44.30 -12.02
C ASP A 103 2.01 43.45 -11.14
N ALA A 104 2.28 42.15 -10.98
CA ALA A 104 1.45 41.28 -10.17
C ALA A 104 1.46 41.69 -8.68
N GLU A 105 0.28 41.97 -8.13
CA GLU A 105 0.13 42.26 -6.70
C GLU A 105 0.35 41.00 -5.84
N LEU A 106 1.07 41.18 -4.72
CA LEU A 106 1.35 40.13 -3.72
C LEU A 106 0.07 39.61 -3.02
N SER A 107 -1.01 40.40 -3.03
CA SER A 107 -2.30 40.10 -2.40
C SER A 107 -3.00 38.86 -2.98
N GLY A 108 -2.76 38.53 -4.25
CA GLY A 108 -3.35 37.36 -4.93
C GLY A 108 -2.47 36.10 -4.94
N ILE A 109 -1.35 36.09 -4.23
CA ILE A 109 -0.31 35.05 -4.33
C ILE A 109 -0.40 34.02 -3.20
N ALA A 110 -1.00 34.39 -2.06
CA ALA A 110 -1.27 33.50 -0.94
C ALA A 110 -2.70 32.94 -1.05
N GLY A 111 -2.80 31.68 -1.46
CA GLY A 111 -3.97 30.81 -1.26
C GLY A 111 -3.56 29.66 -0.36
#